data_AF-A0AAX1FS18-F1
#
_entry.id   AF-A0AAX1FS18-F1
#
_cell.length_a   1.000
_cell.length_b   1.000
_cell.length_c   1.000
_cell.angle_alpha   90.00
_cell.angle_beta   90.00
_cell.angle_gamma   90.00
#
_symmetry.space_group_name_H-M   'P 1'
#
loop_
_entity.id
_entity.type
_entity.pdbx_description
1 polymer ?
#
loop_
_entity_poly.entity_id
_entity_poly.type
_entity_poly.pdbx_seq_one_letter_code
_entity_poly.pdbx_strand_id
1 'polypeptide(L)'
;MLNKSTAFLFAGIILCAFLTWVLGYVYVYLPLGVIIFGYVVLILLIDRTLKVNKYEFWLIPLVYLATTVYIAVLFTIALTHINASLHKEITPTAFDYFYFSVISLTSVGYGDFTPQSVSEKLVAITMALVGTAHMVVFVALIMSKISEANSKNASPKEQQPKTKRYILELTEEKQS
;
A
#
# COMPACT_ATOMS: atom_id res chain seq x y z
N MET A 1 8.67 -53.04 -19.57
CA MET A 1 7.45 -52.65 -20.31
C MET A 1 6.56 -51.86 -19.37
N LEU A 2 6.55 -50.52 -19.47
CA LEU A 2 5.69 -49.68 -18.63
C LEU A 2 4.25 -49.86 -19.10
N ASN A 3 3.34 -50.30 -18.22
CA ASN A 3 1.95 -50.50 -18.59
C ASN A 3 1.30 -49.13 -18.91
N LYS A 4 0.50 -49.05 -19.98
CA LYS A 4 -0.21 -47.81 -20.35
C LYS A 4 -0.98 -47.23 -19.16
N SER A 5 -1.56 -48.10 -18.31
CA SER A 5 -2.26 -47.68 -17.09
C SER A 5 -1.38 -46.96 -16.07
N THR A 6 -0.12 -47.38 -15.88
CA THR A 6 0.80 -46.71 -14.96
C THR A 6 1.26 -45.36 -15.53
N ALA A 7 1.41 -45.24 -16.85
CA ALA A 7 1.77 -43.98 -17.49
C ALA A 7 0.68 -42.89 -17.32
N PHE A 8 -0.60 -43.25 -17.36
CA PHE A 8 -1.71 -42.30 -17.12
C PHE A 8 -1.74 -41.80 -15.67
N LEU A 9 -1.43 -42.65 -14.69
CA LEU A 9 -1.36 -42.24 -13.28
C LEU A 9 -0.22 -41.25 -13.03
N PHE A 10 0.97 -41.50 -13.60
CA PHE A 10 2.09 -40.56 -13.49
C PHE A 10 1.79 -39.23 -14.19
N ALA A 11 1.18 -39.26 -15.39
CA ALA A 11 0.77 -38.05 -16.08
C ALA A 11 -0.26 -37.23 -15.28
N GLY A 12 -1.21 -37.89 -14.61
CA GLY A 12 -2.18 -37.25 -13.73
C GLY A 12 -1.54 -36.58 -12.51
N ILE A 13 -0.58 -37.26 -11.85
CA ILE A 13 0.14 -36.70 -10.69
C ILE A 13 0.99 -35.49 -11.11
N ILE A 14 1.70 -35.58 -12.24
CA ILE A 14 2.50 -34.47 -12.77
C ILE A 14 1.61 -33.29 -13.15
N LEU A 15 0.46 -33.53 -13.79
CA LEU A 15 -0.51 -32.50 -14.12
C LEU A 15 -1.08 -31.83 -12.87
N CYS A 16 -1.42 -32.61 -11.84
CA CYS A 16 -1.93 -32.09 -10.58
C CYS A 16 -0.86 -31.27 -9.84
N ALA A 17 0.39 -31.75 -9.79
CA ALA A 17 1.51 -31.03 -9.19
C ALA A 17 1.80 -29.73 -9.94
N PHE A 18 1.74 -29.75 -11.27
CA PHE A 18 1.89 -28.57 -12.11
C PHE A 18 0.76 -27.57 -11.91
N LEU A 19 -0.50 -28.04 -11.84
CA LEU A 19 -1.65 -27.19 -11.54
C LEU A 19 -1.50 -26.52 -10.17
N THR A 20 -1.08 -27.30 -9.16
CA THR A 20 -0.88 -26.80 -7.79
C THR A 20 0.23 -25.76 -7.74
N TRP A 21 1.33 -25.98 -8.48
CA TRP A 21 2.43 -25.03 -8.58
C TRP A 21 2.04 -23.75 -9.32
N VAL A 22 1.33 -23.87 -10.45
CA VAL A 22 0.82 -22.72 -11.23
C VAL A 22 -0.18 -21.90 -10.41
N LEU A 23 -1.11 -22.56 -9.71
CA LEU A 23 -2.06 -21.88 -8.82
C LEU A 23 -1.33 -21.14 -7.70
N GLY A 24 -0.34 -21.75 -7.05
CA GLY A 24 0.48 -21.08 -6.04
C GLY A 24 1.25 -19.86 -6.59
N TYR A 25 1.80 -19.97 -7.80
CA TYR A 25 2.50 -18.87 -8.46
C TYR A 25 1.55 -17.69 -8.77
N VAL A 26 0.37 -17.97 -9.33
CA VAL A 26 -0.65 -16.95 -9.56
C VAL A 26 -1.06 -16.30 -8.24
N TYR A 27 -1.28 -17.06 -7.18
CA TYR A 27 -1.74 -16.50 -5.91
C TYR A 27 -0.72 -15.67 -5.14
N VAL A 28 0.58 -15.86 -5.35
CA VAL A 28 1.63 -15.06 -4.69
C VAL A 28 2.02 -13.86 -5.54
N TYR A 29 2.24 -14.05 -6.84
CA TYR A 29 2.75 -13.00 -7.71
C TYR A 29 1.66 -12.08 -8.27
N LEU A 30 0.41 -12.55 -8.40
CA LEU A 30 -0.72 -11.70 -8.81
C LEU A 30 -1.06 -10.63 -7.77
N PRO A 31 -1.21 -10.90 -6.45
CA PRO A 31 -1.47 -9.83 -5.49
C PRO A 31 -0.26 -8.88 -5.36
N LEU A 32 0.98 -9.36 -5.45
CA LEU A 32 2.15 -8.48 -5.50
C LEU A 32 2.13 -7.57 -6.74
N GLY A 33 1.84 -8.12 -7.91
CA GLY A 33 1.69 -7.36 -9.16
C GLY A 33 0.53 -6.36 -9.09
N VAL A 34 -0.59 -6.72 -8.48
CA VAL A 34 -1.77 -5.86 -8.29
C VAL A 34 -1.52 -4.79 -7.24
N ILE A 35 -0.75 -5.06 -6.19
CA ILE A 35 -0.30 -4.06 -5.22
C ILE A 35 0.62 -3.06 -5.92
N ILE A 36 1.65 -3.53 -6.63
CA ILE A 36 2.59 -2.66 -7.36
C ILE A 36 1.86 -1.83 -8.42
N PHE A 37 1.00 -2.46 -9.23
CA PHE A 37 0.18 -1.76 -10.22
C PHE A 37 -0.77 -0.77 -9.56
N GLY A 38 -1.38 -1.13 -8.44
CA GLY A 38 -2.24 -0.26 -7.64
C GLY A 38 -1.50 0.97 -7.11
N TYR A 39 -0.26 0.81 -6.62
CA TYR A 39 0.59 1.93 -6.20
C TYR A 39 1.00 2.82 -7.38
N VAL A 40 1.31 2.24 -8.55
CA VAL A 40 1.63 3.02 -9.76
C VAL A 40 0.40 3.81 -10.21
N VAL A 41 -0.78 3.19 -10.25
CA VAL A 41 -2.04 3.87 -10.58
C VAL A 41 -2.37 4.94 -9.55
N LEU A 42 -2.14 4.69 -8.26
CA LEU A 42 -2.32 5.69 -7.20
C LEU A 42 -1.44 6.91 -7.41
N ILE A 43 -0.15 6.71 -7.70
CA ILE A 43 0.81 7.79 -7.98
C ILE A 43 0.37 8.58 -9.22
N LEU A 44 -0.01 7.89 -10.30
CA LEU A 44 -0.47 8.51 -11.54
C LEU A 44 -1.80 9.27 -11.35
N LEU A 45 -2.74 8.74 -10.57
CA LEU A 45 -3.99 9.43 -10.24
C LEU A 45 -3.70 10.63 -9.36
N ILE A 46 -2.81 10.53 -8.37
CA ILE A 46 -2.46 11.66 -7.52
C ILE A 46 -1.85 12.79 -8.35
N ASP A 47 -0.94 12.47 -9.27
CA ASP A 47 -0.29 13.45 -10.14
C ASP A 47 -1.28 14.08 -11.14
N ARG A 48 -2.24 13.29 -11.64
CA ARG A 48 -3.25 13.74 -12.60
C ARG A 48 -4.40 14.52 -11.96
N THR A 49 -4.75 14.22 -10.71
CA THR A 49 -5.98 14.71 -10.07
C THR A 49 -5.72 15.82 -9.06
N LEU A 50 -4.53 15.89 -8.45
CA LEU A 50 -4.23 16.92 -7.45
C LEU A 50 -3.50 18.16 -8.05
N LYS A 51 -4.25 19.02 -8.74
CA LYS A 51 -3.83 20.39 -9.08
C LYS A 51 -4.06 21.35 -7.90
N VAL A 52 -3.04 21.61 -7.07
CA VAL A 52 -2.99 22.54 -5.91
C VAL A 52 -4.18 23.51 -5.78
N ASN A 53 -5.35 22.98 -5.42
CA ASN A 53 -6.61 23.70 -5.26
C ASN A 53 -7.16 23.35 -3.87
N LYS A 54 -7.79 24.32 -3.20
CA LYS A 54 -8.23 24.22 -1.80
C LYS A 54 -9.09 22.99 -1.48
N TYR A 55 -9.84 22.47 -2.46
CA TYR A 55 -10.71 21.30 -2.32
C TYR A 55 -9.97 19.96 -2.35
N GLU A 56 -8.80 19.92 -2.96
CA GLU A 56 -8.07 18.66 -3.14
C GLU A 56 -7.35 18.21 -1.87
N PHE A 57 -7.12 19.13 -0.92
CA PHE A 57 -6.59 18.81 0.40
C PHE A 57 -7.51 17.85 1.18
N TRP A 58 -8.83 18.04 1.10
CA TRP A 58 -9.79 17.17 1.79
C TRP A 58 -9.94 15.78 1.14
N LEU A 59 -9.58 15.64 -0.14
CA LEU A 59 -9.64 14.35 -0.84
C LEU A 59 -8.53 13.40 -0.43
N ILE A 60 -7.40 13.93 0.06
CA ILE A 60 -6.24 13.17 0.50
C ILE A 60 -6.63 12.08 1.54
N PRO A 61 -7.15 12.40 2.74
CA PRO A 61 -7.48 11.38 3.74
C PRO A 61 -8.54 10.37 3.25
N LEU A 62 -9.46 10.79 2.37
CA LEU A 62 -10.44 9.89 1.76
C LEU A 62 -9.77 8.87 0.83
N VAL A 63 -8.82 9.31 0.01
CA VAL A 63 -8.03 8.45 -0.88
C VAL A 63 -7.20 7.46 -0.05
N TYR A 64 -6.56 7.92 1.04
CA TYR A 64 -5.82 7.04 1.95
C TYR A 64 -6.70 5.92 2.54
N LEU A 65 -7.90 6.28 3.00
CA LEU A 65 -8.84 5.32 3.54
C LEU A 65 -9.27 4.31 2.46
N ALA A 66 -9.62 4.78 1.27
CA ALA A 66 -10.02 3.92 0.16
C ALA A 66 -8.91 2.96 -0.27
N THR A 67 -7.66 3.42 -0.36
CA THR A 67 -6.51 2.58 -0.70
C THR A 67 -6.18 1.59 0.39
N THR A 68 -6.31 1.98 1.66
CA THR A 68 -6.11 1.07 2.81
C THR A 68 -7.14 -0.05 2.79
N VAL A 69 -8.41 0.27 2.56
CA VAL A 69 -9.49 -0.73 2.42
C VAL A 69 -9.22 -1.65 1.24
N TYR A 70 -8.81 -1.10 0.09
CA TYR A 70 -8.46 -1.91 -1.09
C TYR A 70 -7.34 -2.91 -0.79
N ILE A 71 -6.23 -2.47 -0.16
CA ILE A 71 -5.12 -3.35 0.21
C ILE A 71 -5.58 -4.40 1.23
N ALA A 72 -6.41 -4.02 2.21
CA ALA A 72 -6.97 -4.94 3.20
C ALA A 72 -7.83 -6.03 2.56
N VAL A 73 -8.64 -5.70 1.54
CA VAL A 73 -9.42 -6.68 0.78
C VAL A 73 -8.51 -7.69 0.05
N LEU A 74 -7.40 -7.22 -0.54
CA LEU A 74 -6.44 -8.13 -1.19
C LEU A 74 -5.81 -9.13 -0.19
N PHE A 75 -5.42 -8.65 0.99
CA PHE A 75 -4.89 -9.53 2.04
C PHE A 75 -5.96 -10.46 2.62
N THR A 76 -7.21 -10.02 2.70
CA THR A 76 -8.36 -10.86 3.08
C THR A 76 -8.48 -12.04 2.11
N ILE A 77 -8.43 -11.77 0.80
CA ILE A 77 -8.47 -12.82 -0.22
C ILE A 77 -7.28 -13.77 -0.06
N ALA A 78 -6.07 -13.25 0.17
CA ALA A 78 -4.89 -14.07 0.40
C ALA A 78 -5.03 -14.99 1.64
N LEU A 79 -5.57 -14.48 2.75
CA LEU A 79 -5.82 -15.24 3.98
C LEU A 79 -6.90 -16.31 3.82
N THR A 80 -8.00 -15.99 3.11
CA THR A 80 -9.04 -16.98 2.80
C THR A 80 -8.50 -18.11 1.93
N HIS A 81 -7.63 -17.81 0.96
CA HIS A 81 -7.07 -18.81 0.06
C HIS A 81 -6.21 -19.84 0.79
N ILE A 82 -5.40 -19.38 1.74
CA ILE A 82 -4.56 -20.28 2.56
C ILE A 82 -5.34 -20.94 3.70
N ASN A 83 -6.65 -20.70 3.82
CA ASN A 83 -7.51 -21.14 4.93
C ASN A 83 -6.86 -20.83 6.30
N ALA A 84 -6.41 -19.58 6.46
CA ALA A 84 -5.66 -19.14 7.64
C ALA A 84 -6.46 -19.42 8.93
N SER A 85 -5.85 -20.07 9.91
CA SER A 85 -6.58 -20.43 11.13
C SER A 85 -6.79 -19.24 12.05
N LEU A 86 -5.81 -18.32 12.17
CA LEU A 86 -5.80 -17.07 12.97
C LEU A 86 -6.21 -17.17 14.47
N HIS A 87 -6.86 -18.24 14.88
CA HIS A 87 -7.31 -18.56 16.22
C HIS A 87 -7.35 -20.09 16.33
N LYS A 88 -7.07 -20.63 17.52
CA LYS A 88 -6.89 -22.08 17.70
C LYS A 88 -8.19 -22.87 17.73
N GLU A 89 -9.28 -22.22 18.14
CA GLU A 89 -10.56 -22.89 18.44
C GLU A 89 -11.71 -22.49 17.51
N ILE A 90 -11.55 -21.40 16.73
CA ILE A 90 -12.61 -20.78 15.95
C ILE A 90 -12.13 -20.68 14.51
N THR A 91 -12.93 -21.17 13.57
CA THR A 91 -12.71 -20.95 12.14
C THR A 91 -13.06 -19.50 11.80
N PRO A 92 -12.11 -18.67 11.33
CA PRO A 92 -12.37 -17.27 11.04
C PRO A 92 -13.37 -17.12 9.89
N THR A 93 -14.25 -16.14 10.02
CA THR A 93 -15.14 -15.72 8.94
C THR A 93 -14.41 -14.80 7.96
N ALA A 94 -15.02 -14.53 6.80
CA ALA A 94 -14.52 -13.54 5.85
C ALA A 94 -14.35 -12.15 6.49
N PHE A 95 -15.22 -11.81 7.44
CA PHE A 95 -15.13 -10.55 8.18
C PHE A 95 -13.93 -10.54 9.13
N ASP A 96 -13.63 -11.65 9.79
CA ASP A 96 -12.48 -11.77 10.70
C ASP A 96 -11.16 -11.61 9.95
N TYR A 97 -11.05 -12.18 8.75
CA TYR A 97 -9.89 -11.96 7.87
C TYR A 97 -9.74 -10.50 7.43
N PHE A 98 -10.86 -9.84 7.11
CA PHE A 98 -10.86 -8.41 6.78
C PHE A 98 -10.46 -7.55 7.96
N TYR A 99 -11.04 -7.81 9.12
CA TYR A 99 -10.70 -7.16 10.38
C TYR A 99 -9.21 -7.32 10.69
N PHE A 100 -8.68 -8.55 10.68
CA PHE A 100 -7.26 -8.83 10.91
C PHE A 100 -6.35 -8.09 9.91
N SER A 101 -6.75 -8.04 8.63
CA SER A 101 -6.02 -7.31 7.59
C SER A 101 -5.99 -5.80 7.86
N VAL A 102 -7.13 -5.20 8.21
CA VAL A 102 -7.23 -3.76 8.51
C VAL A 102 -6.39 -3.40 9.73
N ILE A 103 -6.53 -4.11 10.85
CA ILE A 103 -5.80 -3.77 12.08
C ILE A 103 -4.29 -4.02 11.95
N SER A 104 -3.88 -4.96 11.10
CA SER A 104 -2.46 -5.22 10.83
C SER A 104 -1.86 -4.15 9.91
N LEU A 105 -2.55 -3.79 8.82
CA LEU A 105 -2.11 -2.74 7.89
C LEU A 105 -2.05 -1.36 8.53
N THR A 106 -3.00 -1.07 9.43
CA THR A 106 -3.06 0.19 10.18
C THR A 106 -2.18 0.19 11.43
N SER A 107 -1.44 -0.90 11.69
CA SER A 107 -0.57 -1.08 12.85
C SER A 107 -1.28 -1.00 14.23
N VAL A 108 -2.60 -1.19 14.27
CA VAL A 108 -3.39 -1.22 15.51
C VAL A 108 -3.13 -2.51 16.29
N GLY A 109 -3.24 -3.67 15.60
CA GLY A 109 -2.85 -4.97 16.14
C GLY A 109 -3.40 -5.35 17.53
N TYR A 110 -4.71 -5.47 17.68
CA TYR A 110 -5.35 -5.82 18.96
C TYR A 110 -4.91 -7.18 19.55
N GLY A 111 -4.49 -8.13 18.71
CA GLY A 111 -3.92 -9.41 19.15
C GLY A 111 -4.94 -10.49 19.49
N ASP A 112 -6.21 -10.27 19.19
CA ASP A 112 -7.31 -11.24 19.28
C ASP A 112 -7.24 -12.33 18.18
N PHE A 113 -6.82 -11.94 16.98
CA PHE A 113 -6.43 -12.84 15.90
C PHE A 113 -4.92 -12.80 15.68
N THR A 114 -4.29 -13.98 15.65
CA THR A 114 -2.83 -14.11 15.52
C THR A 114 -2.44 -15.25 14.57
N PRO A 115 -1.41 -15.05 13.73
CA PRO A 115 -0.98 -16.06 12.77
C PRO A 115 -0.39 -17.30 13.49
N GLN A 116 -0.97 -18.46 13.23
CA GLN A 116 -0.60 -19.72 13.88
C GLN A 116 0.46 -20.49 13.09
N SER A 117 0.30 -20.54 11.77
CA SER A 117 1.17 -21.29 10.85
C SER A 117 2.30 -20.44 10.26
N VAL A 118 3.32 -21.09 9.68
CA VAL A 118 4.45 -20.39 9.02
C VAL A 118 3.97 -19.54 7.84
N SER A 119 3.03 -20.06 7.04
CA SER A 119 2.43 -19.33 5.92
C SER A 119 1.66 -18.09 6.39
N GLU A 120 0.86 -18.21 7.45
CA GLU A 120 0.16 -17.06 8.04
C GLU A 120 1.13 -15.99 8.58
N LYS A 121 2.23 -16.41 9.21
CA LYS A 121 3.26 -15.49 9.69
C LYS A 121 3.94 -14.72 8.56
N LEU A 122 4.20 -15.37 7.42
CA LEU A 122 4.76 -14.70 6.25
C LEU A 122 3.81 -13.63 5.68
N VAL A 123 2.51 -13.93 5.64
CA VAL A 123 1.49 -12.95 5.24
C VAL A 123 1.44 -11.78 6.22
N ALA A 124 1.48 -12.04 7.53
CA ALA A 124 1.52 -11.00 8.57
C ALA A 124 2.74 -10.08 8.46
N ILE A 125 3.94 -10.65 8.22
CA ILE A 125 5.16 -9.87 8.00
C ILE A 125 5.01 -8.96 6.77
N THR A 126 4.44 -9.49 5.68
CA THR A 126 4.24 -8.71 4.46
C THR A 126 3.22 -7.59 4.68
N MET A 127 2.13 -7.84 5.41
CA MET A 127 1.17 -6.80 5.80
C MET A 127 1.82 -5.67 6.61
N ALA A 128 2.67 -6.01 7.58
CA ALA A 128 3.37 -5.00 8.38
C ALA A 128 4.29 -4.12 7.53
N LEU A 129 5.04 -4.71 6.59
CA LEU A 129 5.91 -3.97 5.67
C LEU A 129 5.12 -3.09 4.71
N VAL A 130 4.07 -3.63 4.10
CA VAL A 130 3.20 -2.89 3.16
C VAL A 130 2.46 -1.76 3.87
N GLY A 131 1.89 -2.00 5.05
CA GLY A 131 1.20 -0.96 5.83
C GLY A 131 2.13 0.20 6.21
N THR A 132 3.35 -0.12 6.66
CA THR A 132 4.36 0.90 6.98
C THR A 132 4.76 1.70 5.74
N ALA A 133 5.06 1.04 4.63
CA ALA A 133 5.39 1.71 3.37
C ALA A 133 4.23 2.57 2.86
N HIS A 134 2.99 2.09 2.98
CA HIS A 134 1.77 2.84 2.63
C HIS A 134 1.69 4.17 3.38
N MET A 135 1.85 4.12 4.70
CA MET A 135 1.83 5.32 5.55
C MET A 135 2.93 6.30 5.16
N VAL A 136 4.16 5.84 4.97
CA VAL A 136 5.32 6.69 4.64
C VAL A 136 5.12 7.42 3.30
N VAL A 137 4.68 6.70 2.26
CA VAL A 137 4.39 7.31 0.95
C VAL A 137 3.31 8.38 1.09
N PHE A 138 2.26 8.09 1.86
CA PHE A 138 1.16 9.02 2.05
C PHE A 138 1.57 10.30 2.78
N VAL A 139 2.36 10.17 3.84
CA VAL A 139 2.93 11.31 4.58
C VAL A 139 3.84 12.14 3.68
N ALA A 140 4.72 11.50 2.89
CA ALA A 140 5.61 12.21 1.97
C ALA A 140 4.84 13.05 0.94
N LEU A 141 3.73 12.54 0.42
CA LEU A 141 2.86 13.25 -0.52
C LEU A 141 2.20 14.48 0.12
N ILE A 142 1.70 14.36 1.36
CA ILE A 142 1.16 15.50 2.10
C ILE A 142 2.23 16.56 2.30
N MET A 143 3.43 16.16 2.74
CA MET A 143 4.53 17.09 3.00
C MET A 143 4.99 17.81 1.74
N SER A 144 5.05 17.10 0.60
CA SER A 144 5.34 17.71 -0.70
C SER A 144 4.33 18.80 -1.06
N LYS A 145 3.03 18.54 -0.85
CA LYS A 145 1.97 19.52 -1.13
C LYS A 145 1.97 20.72 -0.19
N ILE A 146 2.23 20.50 1.10
CA ILE A 146 2.36 21.60 2.08
C ILE A 146 3.56 22.48 1.73
N SER A 147 4.69 21.87 1.36
CA SER A 147 5.90 22.60 0.94
C SER A 147 5.64 23.47 -0.30
N GLU A 148 4.93 22.93 -1.30
CA GLU A 148 4.57 23.67 -2.51
C GLU A 148 3.56 24.80 -2.25
N ALA A 149 2.57 24.58 -1.38
CA ALA A 149 1.63 25.63 -0.99
C ALA A 149 2.32 26.77 -0.23
N ASN A 150 3.25 26.43 0.67
CA ASN A 150 4.04 27.42 1.41
C ASN A 150 4.98 28.21 0.48
N SER A 151 5.60 27.56 -0.51
CA SER A 151 6.47 28.27 -1.46
C SER A 151 5.69 29.26 -2.33
N LYS A 152 4.46 28.93 -2.73
CA LYS A 152 3.55 29.81 -3.50
C LYS A 152 3.00 30.99 -2.67
N ASN A 153 2.76 30.79 -1.38
CA ASN A 153 2.23 31.82 -0.47
C ASN A 153 3.30 32.72 0.16
N ALA A 154 4.59 32.39 0.02
CA ALA A 154 5.69 33.23 0.48
C ALA A 154 5.63 34.59 -0.25
N SER A 155 5.69 35.70 0.51
CA SER A 155 5.54 37.02 -0.09
C SER A 155 6.64 37.31 -1.12
N PRO A 156 6.40 38.14 -2.15
CA PRO A 156 7.42 38.50 -3.14
C PRO A 156 8.71 39.10 -2.56
N LYS A 157 8.70 39.59 -1.30
CA LYS A 157 9.89 40.08 -0.59
C LYS A 157 10.76 38.96 -0.02
N GLU A 158 10.20 37.77 0.18
CA GLU A 158 10.86 36.61 0.80
C GLU A 158 11.47 35.66 -0.24
N GLN A 159 10.91 35.65 -1.46
CA GLN A 159 11.46 34.93 -2.62
C GLN A 159 12.62 35.67 -3.32
N GLN A 160 12.86 36.96 -3.00
CA GLN A 160 14.00 37.68 -3.56
C GLN A 160 15.32 37.17 -2.94
N PRO A 161 16.38 36.94 -3.75
CA PRO A 161 17.69 36.60 -3.22
C PRO A 161 18.10 37.61 -2.15
N LYS A 162 18.68 37.17 -1.03
CA LYS A 162 19.10 38.06 0.09
C LYS A 162 19.91 39.27 -0.42
N THR A 163 20.73 39.06 -1.44
CA THR A 163 21.49 40.13 -2.14
C THR A 163 20.59 41.22 -2.73
N LYS A 164 19.49 40.86 -3.39
CA LYS A 164 18.57 41.79 -4.03
C LYS A 164 17.80 42.60 -2.98
N ARG A 165 17.40 41.96 -1.88
CA ARG A 165 16.76 42.61 -0.74
C ARG A 165 17.70 43.62 -0.05
N TYR A 166 18.95 43.24 0.17
CA TYR A 166 19.96 44.12 0.78
C TYR A 166 20.24 45.35 -0.09
N ILE A 167 20.30 45.19 -1.42
CA ILE A 167 20.48 46.32 -2.35
C ILE A 167 19.28 47.26 -2.30
N LEU A 168 18.05 46.74 -2.21
CA LEU A 168 16.85 47.58 -2.11
C LEU A 168 16.80 48.37 -0.79
N GLU A 169 17.11 47.73 0.34
CA GLU A 169 17.20 48.40 1.65
C GLU A 169 18.25 49.52 1.64
N LEU A 170 19.44 49.26 1.07
CA LEU A 170 20.49 50.28 0.89
C LEU A 170 20.10 51.42 -0.08
N THR A 171 19.24 51.14 -1.05
CA THR A 171 18.79 52.14 -2.02
C THR A 171 17.73 53.05 -1.42
N GLU A 172 16.82 52.50 -0.60
CA GLU A 172 15.82 53.25 0.15
C GLU A 172 16.48 54.16 1.21
N GLU A 173 17.48 53.66 1.94
CA GLU A 173 18.24 54.46 2.93
C GLU A 173 18.98 55.65 2.32
N LYS A 174 19.45 55.55 1.07
CA LYS A 174 20.10 56.66 0.36
C LYS A 174 19.14 57.72 -0.18
N GLN A 175 17.85 57.40 -0.26
CA GLN A 175 16.82 58.30 -0.79
C GLN A 175 16.01 59.02 0.30
N SER A 176 16.13 58.58 1.56
CA SER A 176 15.61 59.27 2.76
C SER A 176 16.62 60.25 3.32
#